data_AF-A0A937VZA1-F1
#
_entry.id   AF-A0A937VZA1-F1
#
_cell.length_a   1.000
_cell.length_b   1.000
_cell.length_c   1.000
_cell.angle_alpha   90.00
_cell.angle_beta   90.00
_cell.angle_gamma   90.00
#
_symmetry.space_group_name_H-M   'P 1'
#
loop_
_entity.id
_entity.type
_entity.pdbx_description
1 polymer ?
#
loop_
_entity_poly.entity_id
_entity_poly.type
_entity_poly.pdbx_seq_one_letter_code
_entity_poly.pdbx_strand_id
1 'polypeptide(L)'
;MSVPSASLREMVIRRAGNRCEYCQLPAQFQVGGFVVRRQLAAEGSTLAGLYAGHAKRETAQPTAERLLEAFQEVTLTVVKGVQQVYRHLTALSPLQERILELLGFSSRVYTRLCTVSHEPL
;
A
#
# COMPACT_ATOMS: atom_id res chain seq x y z
N MET A 1 18.64 25.81 25.14
CA MET A 1 17.26 26.28 24.90
C MET A 1 16.52 25.16 24.21
N SER A 2 15.78 24.38 25.01
CA SER A 2 15.09 23.16 24.58
C SER A 2 13.60 23.49 24.51
N VAL A 3 12.99 23.32 23.34
CA VAL A 3 11.54 23.50 23.16
C VAL A 3 10.92 22.10 23.05
N PRO A 4 9.86 21.78 23.83
CA PRO A 4 9.45 20.41 24.10
C PRO A 4 8.60 19.78 22.98
N SER A 5 8.71 18.46 22.85
CA SER A 5 8.13 17.58 21.83
C SER A 5 6.61 17.32 21.97
N ALA A 6 5.83 18.28 22.44
CA ALA A 6 4.43 18.09 22.80
C ALA A 6 3.44 18.91 21.94
N SER A 7 3.63 18.97 20.62
CA SER A 7 2.70 19.72 19.73
C SER A 7 2.40 19.05 18.39
N LEU A 8 2.41 17.71 18.33
CA LEU A 8 1.98 16.95 17.15
C LEU A 8 0.96 15.87 17.50
N ARG A 9 -0.08 16.21 18.28
CA ARG A 9 -1.12 15.23 18.64
C ARG A 9 -2.58 15.65 18.55
N GLU A 10 -2.94 16.86 18.10
CA GLU A 10 -4.36 17.28 18.15
C GLU A 10 -4.96 17.91 16.90
N MET A 11 -4.32 17.86 15.74
CA MET A 11 -4.79 18.69 14.62
C MET A 11 -5.51 17.95 13.48
N VAL A 12 -6.37 16.96 13.75
CA VAL A 12 -7.22 16.39 12.67
C VAL A 12 -8.63 15.98 13.12
N ILE A 13 -9.32 16.69 14.02
CA ILE A 13 -10.80 16.60 14.05
C ILE A 13 -11.40 17.96 14.44
N ARG A 14 -11.56 18.86 13.46
CA ARG A 14 -12.55 19.93 13.56
C ARG A 14 -13.50 19.83 12.36
N ARG A 15 -14.74 19.47 12.67
CA ARG A 15 -15.86 19.34 11.75
C ARG A 15 -16.33 20.75 11.37
N ALA A 16 -15.91 21.23 10.22
CA ALA A 16 -16.61 22.32 9.54
C ALA A 16 -17.55 21.68 8.52
N GLY A 17 -18.85 21.74 8.82
CA GLY A 17 -19.85 21.56 7.79
C GLY A 17 -19.62 22.57 6.67
N ASN A 18 -20.02 22.18 5.47
CA ASN A 18 -20.22 22.96 4.24
C ASN A 18 -19.32 22.45 3.10
N ARG A 19 -19.93 21.59 2.28
CA ARG A 19 -19.53 21.16 0.93
C ARG A 19 -18.02 21.10 0.70
N CYS A 20 -17.46 19.92 0.93
CA CYS A 20 -16.10 19.62 0.54
C CYS A 20 -16.01 19.58 -1.00
N GLU A 21 -15.27 20.52 -1.61
CA GLU A 21 -14.92 20.51 -3.05
C GLU A 21 -14.24 19.20 -3.48
N TYR A 22 -13.72 18.40 -2.55
CA TYR A 22 -13.17 17.06 -2.82
C TYR A 22 -14.21 16.01 -3.21
N CYS A 23 -15.51 16.21 -2.96
CA CYS A 23 -16.54 15.25 -3.35
C CYS A 23 -16.86 15.25 -4.86
N GLN A 24 -16.30 16.18 -5.63
CA GLN A 24 -16.44 16.25 -7.10
C GLN A 24 -15.19 15.84 -7.87
N LEU A 25 -14.21 15.23 -7.20
CA LEU A 25 -13.11 14.58 -7.90
C LEU A 25 -13.63 13.29 -8.55
N PRO A 26 -13.28 13.02 -9.84
CA PRO A 26 -13.66 11.77 -10.49
C PRO A 26 -13.16 10.61 -9.63
N ALA A 27 -13.91 9.50 -9.59
CA ALA A 27 -13.78 8.33 -8.73
C ALA A 27 -12.42 7.58 -8.76
N GLN A 28 -11.30 8.27 -8.64
CA GLN A 28 -9.94 7.79 -8.88
C GLN A 28 -9.12 7.68 -7.58
N PHE A 29 -9.57 8.27 -6.47
CA PHE A 29 -9.02 8.03 -5.15
C PHE A 29 -10.00 7.22 -4.31
N GLN A 30 -10.21 5.98 -4.73
CA GLN A 30 -11.06 5.01 -4.05
C GLN A 30 -10.24 4.38 -2.91
N VAL A 31 -10.73 4.49 -1.67
CA VAL A 31 -10.10 3.85 -0.49
C VAL A 31 -9.89 2.37 -0.82
N GLY A 32 -8.65 1.89 -0.84
CA GLY A 32 -8.28 0.59 -1.44
C GLY A 32 -9.15 -0.59 -0.97
N GLY A 33 -9.60 -0.58 0.29
CA GLY A 33 -10.52 -1.59 0.82
C GLY A 33 -11.87 -1.69 0.09
N PHE A 34 -12.41 -0.58 -0.43
CA PHE A 34 -13.66 -0.60 -1.20
C PHE A 34 -13.49 -1.26 -2.57
N VAL A 35 -12.38 -0.96 -3.27
CA VAL A 35 -12.06 -1.55 -4.59
C VAL A 35 -11.95 -3.06 -4.48
N VAL A 36 -11.15 -3.51 -3.51
CA VAL A 36 -10.91 -4.94 -3.27
C VAL A 36 -12.21 -5.68 -2.94
N ARG A 37 -13.06 -5.11 -2.06
CA ARG A 37 -14.37 -5.70 -1.75
C ARG A 37 -15.26 -5.84 -2.97
N ARG A 38 -15.30 -4.81 -3.82
CA ARG A 38 -16.12 -4.83 -5.04
C ARG A 38 -15.62 -5.90 -6.01
N GLN A 39 -14.32 -6.05 -6.17
CA GLN A 39 -13.75 -7.09 -7.04
C GLN A 39 -14.00 -8.49 -6.50
N LEU A 40 -13.72 -8.74 -5.20
CA LEU A 40 -14.00 -10.03 -4.56
C LEU A 40 -15.49 -10.41 -4.67
N ALA A 41 -16.41 -9.44 -4.51
CA ALA A 41 -17.84 -9.68 -4.69
C ALA A 41 -18.21 -9.99 -6.15
N ALA A 42 -17.58 -9.32 -7.12
CA ALA A 42 -17.82 -9.59 -8.54
C ALA A 42 -17.30 -10.97 -8.98
N GLU A 43 -16.21 -11.43 -8.38
CA GLU A 43 -15.62 -12.74 -8.63
C GLU A 43 -16.26 -13.87 -7.80
N GLY A 44 -17.06 -13.53 -6.79
CA GLY A 44 -17.57 -14.49 -5.81
C GLY A 44 -16.46 -15.15 -4.95
N SER A 45 -15.32 -14.47 -4.79
CA SER A 45 -14.10 -15.00 -4.17
C SER A 45 -13.83 -14.39 -2.78
N THR A 46 -12.94 -15.04 -2.04
CA THR A 46 -12.44 -14.59 -0.72
C THR A 46 -10.93 -14.40 -0.78
N LEU A 47 -10.40 -13.60 0.15
CA LEU A 47 -8.97 -13.40 0.30
C LEU A 47 -8.47 -14.06 1.59
N ALA A 48 -7.54 -15.00 1.45
CA ALA A 48 -6.85 -15.65 2.56
C ALA A 48 -5.55 -14.90 2.95
N GLY A 49 -4.95 -15.24 4.09
CA GLY A 49 -3.58 -14.82 4.40
C GLY A 49 -3.40 -13.41 4.98
N LEU A 50 -4.46 -12.62 5.12
CA LEU A 50 -4.38 -11.24 5.67
C LEU A 50 -4.05 -11.17 7.18
N TYR A 51 -4.15 -12.29 7.89
CA TYR A 51 -3.95 -12.34 9.33
C TYR A 51 -2.64 -13.09 9.65
N ALA A 52 -1.65 -12.37 10.18
CA ALA A 52 -0.42 -12.97 10.69
C ALA A 52 -0.75 -14.06 11.72
N GLY A 53 -0.18 -15.26 11.53
CA GLY A 53 -0.46 -16.45 12.36
C GLY A 53 -1.74 -17.21 12.02
N HIS A 54 -2.64 -16.66 11.20
CA HIS A 54 -3.89 -17.31 10.76
C HIS A 54 -4.01 -17.29 9.23
N ALA A 55 -3.01 -17.84 8.54
CA ALA A 55 -2.92 -17.80 7.08
C ALA A 55 -4.13 -18.43 6.35
N LYS A 56 -4.81 -19.41 6.99
CA LYS A 56 -6.01 -20.06 6.44
C LYS A 56 -7.29 -19.25 6.60
N ARG A 57 -7.27 -18.14 7.35
CA ARG A 57 -8.46 -17.32 7.56
C ARG A 57 -8.76 -16.53 6.29
N GLU A 58 -9.96 -16.76 5.76
CA GLU A 58 -10.48 -16.08 4.59
C GLU A 58 -11.42 -14.95 4.97
N THR A 59 -11.50 -13.92 4.12
CA THR A 59 -12.48 -12.84 4.23
C THR A 59 -12.89 -12.31 2.86
N ALA A 60 -14.20 -12.10 2.67
CA ALA A 60 -14.73 -11.36 1.53
C ALA A 60 -14.74 -9.84 1.76
N GLN A 61 -14.53 -9.40 3.02
CA GLN A 61 -14.61 -7.99 3.41
C GLN A 61 -13.34 -7.52 4.12
N PRO A 62 -12.20 -7.48 3.42
CA PRO A 62 -10.97 -6.93 3.98
C PRO A 62 -11.11 -5.43 4.29
N THR A 63 -10.48 -4.96 5.36
CA THR A 63 -10.38 -3.51 5.63
C THR A 63 -9.14 -2.94 4.95
N ALA A 64 -9.11 -1.62 4.73
CA ALA A 64 -7.96 -0.98 4.09
C ALA A 64 -6.70 -1.14 4.93
N GLU A 65 -6.82 -1.05 6.26
CA GLU A 65 -5.73 -1.23 7.21
C GLU A 65 -5.13 -2.64 7.09
N ARG A 66 -5.97 -3.68 7.01
CA ARG A 66 -5.51 -5.07 6.85
C ARG A 66 -4.81 -5.32 5.52
N LEU A 67 -5.28 -4.68 4.45
CA LEU A 67 -4.60 -4.76 3.16
C LEU A 67 -3.22 -4.09 3.22
N LEU A 68 -3.09 -2.96 3.94
CA LEU A 68 -1.81 -2.27 4.13
C LEU A 68 -0.85 -3.05 5.04
N GLU A 69 -1.36 -3.70 6.10
CA GLU A 69 -0.56 -4.57 6.98
C GLU A 69 0.16 -5.68 6.19
N ALA A 70 -0.46 -6.20 5.14
CA ALA A 70 0.15 -7.23 4.28
C ALA A 70 1.43 -6.74 3.55
N PHE A 71 1.68 -5.43 3.48
CA PHE A 71 2.87 -4.85 2.84
C PHE A 71 3.93 -4.36 3.84
N GLN A 72 3.78 -4.58 5.15
CA GLN A 72 4.73 -4.06 6.14
C GLN A 72 6.17 -4.58 5.98
N GLU A 73 6.36 -5.78 5.43
CA GLU A 73 7.67 -6.44 5.27
C GLU A 73 8.32 -6.19 3.89
N VAL A 74 7.87 -5.16 3.18
CA VAL A 74 8.41 -4.75 1.88
C VAL A 74 9.57 -3.78 2.07
N THR A 75 10.78 -4.18 1.67
CA THR A 75 12.00 -3.36 1.82
C THR A 75 12.71 -3.18 0.47
N LEU A 76 13.10 -1.95 0.17
CA LEU A 76 14.02 -1.60 -0.92
C LEU A 76 15.38 -1.20 -0.32
N THR A 77 16.39 -2.01 -0.57
CA THR A 77 17.78 -1.73 -0.19
C THR A 77 18.53 -1.15 -1.39
N VAL A 78 19.09 0.04 -1.22
CA VAL A 78 19.91 0.70 -2.25
C VAL A 78 21.36 0.78 -1.76
N VAL A 79 22.28 0.16 -2.50
CA VAL A 79 23.72 0.19 -2.23
C VAL A 79 24.40 1.00 -3.31
N LYS A 80 25.00 2.13 -2.94
CA LYS A 80 25.75 2.99 -3.86
C LYS A 80 27.22 2.53 -3.90
N GLY A 81 27.65 1.99 -5.03
CA GLY A 81 29.06 1.69 -5.31
C GLY A 81 29.73 2.78 -6.14
N VAL A 82 31.04 2.64 -6.36
CA VAL A 82 31.88 3.63 -7.08
C VAL A 82 31.50 3.76 -8.57
N GLN A 83 30.95 2.70 -9.17
CA GLN A 83 30.61 2.65 -10.61
C GLN A 83 29.15 2.28 -10.89
N GLN A 84 28.38 1.89 -9.86
CA GLN A 84 27.01 1.42 -10.04
C GLN A 84 26.19 1.48 -8.76
N VAL A 85 24.87 1.63 -8.93
CA VAL A 85 23.89 1.58 -7.85
C VAL A 85 23.19 0.22 -7.89
N TYR A 86 23.42 -0.59 -6.86
CA TYR A 86 22.70 -1.85 -6.70
C TYR A 86 21.40 -1.61 -5.93
N ARG A 87 20.32 -2.23 -6.39
CA ARG A 87 19.01 -2.21 -5.73
C ARG A 87 18.54 -3.64 -5.48
N HIS A 88 18.11 -3.92 -4.27
CA HIS A 88 17.48 -5.17 -3.88
C HIS A 88 16.11 -4.87 -3.30
N LEU A 89 15.08 -5.56 -3.79
CA LEU A 89 13.70 -5.41 -3.34
C LEU A 89 13.20 -6.75 -2.86
N THR A 90 12.52 -6.77 -1.71
CA THR A 90 11.85 -7.99 -1.22
C THR A 90 10.88 -8.51 -2.29
N ALA A 91 10.96 -9.80 -2.63
CA ALA A 91 10.00 -10.39 -3.57
C ALA A 91 8.57 -10.29 -3.02
N LEU A 92 7.59 -10.03 -3.89
CA LEU A 92 6.20 -10.04 -3.48
C LEU A 92 5.77 -11.47 -3.17
N SER A 93 5.06 -11.65 -2.06
CA SER A 93 4.37 -12.90 -1.78
C SER A 93 3.13 -13.05 -2.69
N PRO A 94 2.63 -14.27 -2.93
CA PRO A 94 1.42 -14.48 -3.71
C PRO A 94 0.21 -13.68 -3.22
N LEU A 95 0.11 -13.46 -1.90
CA LEU A 95 -0.92 -12.61 -1.30
C LEU A 95 -0.78 -11.14 -1.73
N GLN A 96 0.44 -10.60 -1.68
CA GLN A 96 0.70 -9.21 -2.05
C GLN A 96 0.45 -8.98 -3.55
N GLU A 97 0.84 -9.93 -4.40
CA GLU A 97 0.53 -9.89 -5.83
C GLU A 97 -0.98 -9.90 -6.06
N ARG A 98 -1.70 -10.78 -5.37
CA ARG A 98 -3.16 -10.85 -5.46
C ARG A 98 -3.85 -9.55 -5.00
N ILE A 99 -3.35 -8.91 -3.94
CA ILE A 99 -3.87 -7.61 -3.49
C ILE A 99 -3.64 -6.53 -4.55
N LEU A 100 -2.47 -6.51 -5.21
CA LEU A 100 -2.19 -5.55 -6.28
C LEU A 100 -3.14 -5.76 -7.47
N GLU A 101 -3.39 -7.01 -7.88
CA GLU A 101 -4.36 -7.33 -8.93
C GLU A 101 -5.76 -6.84 -8.59
N LEU A 102 -6.25 -7.11 -7.37
CA LEU A 102 -7.57 -6.69 -6.90
C LEU A 102 -7.72 -5.16 -6.82
N LEU A 103 -6.60 -4.45 -6.64
CA LEU A 103 -6.53 -2.99 -6.70
C LEU A 103 -6.37 -2.44 -8.13
N GLY A 104 -6.19 -3.31 -9.13
CA GLY A 104 -5.98 -2.93 -10.53
C GLY A 104 -4.55 -2.50 -10.86
N PHE A 105 -3.57 -2.80 -10.00
CA PHE A 105 -2.17 -2.49 -10.21
C PHE A 105 -1.41 -3.69 -10.79
N SER A 106 -0.57 -3.43 -11.79
CA SER A 106 0.40 -4.42 -12.25
C SER A 106 1.54 -4.55 -11.24
N SER A 107 1.97 -5.78 -10.96
CA SER A 107 3.20 -6.07 -10.18
C SER A 107 4.45 -5.39 -10.76
N ARG A 108 4.42 -4.99 -12.03
CA ARG A 108 5.46 -4.16 -12.68
C ARG A 108 5.69 -2.80 -12.02
N VAL A 109 4.69 -2.23 -11.36
CA VAL A 109 4.87 -0.98 -10.60
C VAL A 109 5.88 -1.18 -9.47
N TYR A 110 5.86 -2.37 -8.86
CA TYR A 110 6.76 -2.75 -7.80
C TYR A 110 8.13 -3.20 -8.33
N THR A 111 8.17 -4.12 -9.30
CA THR A 111 9.44 -4.68 -9.80
C THR A 111 10.30 -3.69 -10.57
N ARG A 112 9.72 -2.61 -11.13
CA ARG A 112 10.51 -1.53 -11.75
C ARG A 112 11.39 -0.78 -10.76
N LEU A 113 11.12 -0.83 -9.46
CA LEU A 113 11.97 -0.22 -8.45
C LEU A 113 13.34 -0.92 -8.31
N CYS A 114 13.43 -2.17 -8.79
CA CYS A 114 14.67 -2.94 -8.86
C CYS A 114 15.53 -2.65 -10.09
N THR A 115 15.08 -1.84 -11.06
CA THR A 115 15.91 -1.58 -12.24
C THR A 115 17.19 -0.86 -11.83
N VAL A 116 18.33 -1.40 -12.22
CA VAL A 116 19.64 -0.81 -12.00
C VAL A 116 19.67 0.55 -12.72
N SER A 117 19.87 1.64 -11.97
CA SER A 117 20.20 2.93 -12.58
C SER A 117 21.72 3.00 -12.65
N HIS A 118 22.25 3.13 -13.85
CA HIS A 118 23.61 3.63 -14.03
C HIS A 118 23.55 5.14 -13.85
N GLU A 119 24.20 5.67 -12.81
CA GLU A 119 24.57 7.09 -12.79
C GLU A 119 25.79 7.23 -13.72
N PRO A 120 25.70 8.01 -14.82
CA PRO A 120 26.88 8.30 -15.62
C PRO A 120 27.81 9.19 -14.78
N LEU A 121 29.11 8.85 -14.80
CA LEU A 121 30.21 9.61 -14.19
C LEU A 121 30.26 11.05 -14.72
#